data_AF-A0A5C8T0E8-F1
#
_entry.id   AF-A0A5C8T0E8-F1
#
_cell.length_a   1.000
_cell.length_b   1.000
_cell.length_c   1.000
_cell.angle_alpha   90.00
_cell.angle_beta   90.00
_cell.angle_gamma   90.00
#
_symmetry.space_group_name_H-M   'P 1'
#
loop_
_entity.id
_entity.type
_entity.pdbx_description
1 polymer ?
#
loop_
_entity_poly.entity_id
_entity_poly.type
_entity_poly.pdbx_seq_one_letter_code
_entity_poly.pdbx_strand_id
1 'polypeptide(L)'
;ALDGAWADRNDLGRAYLAASSHAYGDAEGADAGFAARVAQADAYFHAFDVAERDLLDGDASADAIADFAGPREADGYRRFCARSEQVFRTLDAPFIRGARPGPVDLARRAGLSGLGDLWRIQPFATLWGALGDYFRDPRLRQLFARYATYCGSSPYQAPATLMLVAHVEQAGVWSIAGGLSQLAAAIAELASERGATLRTGARVERILVSGGAVSGVMLVGGERIAADAVVMNGDVSALAAGLLGPE
;
A
#
# COMPACT_ATOMS: atom_id res chain seq x y z
N ALA A 1 11.52 10.95 13.47
CA ALA A 1 10.24 10.77 14.17
C ALA A 1 10.27 9.67 15.24
N LEU A 2 11.37 8.89 15.36
CA LEU A 2 11.45 7.78 16.31
C LEU A 2 12.42 8.03 17.49
N ASP A 3 13.07 9.19 17.54
CA ASP A 3 14.15 9.49 18.52
C ASP A 3 13.65 10.12 19.83
N GLY A 4 12.35 9.97 20.15
CA GLY A 4 11.72 10.51 21.37
C GLY A 4 11.63 9.50 22.51
N ALA A 5 11.52 9.98 23.75
CA ALA A 5 11.17 9.13 24.89
C ALA A 5 9.68 8.75 24.80
N TRP A 6 9.41 7.46 24.63
CA TRP A 6 8.06 6.89 24.55
C TRP A 6 7.59 6.54 25.95
N ALA A 7 6.82 7.43 26.58
CA ALA A 7 6.41 7.30 27.97
C ALA A 7 4.97 6.78 28.11
N ASP A 8 4.09 7.06 27.15
CA ASP A 8 2.70 6.62 27.19
C ASP A 8 2.12 6.21 25.82
N ARG A 9 0.94 5.56 25.83
CA ARG A 9 0.25 5.12 24.61
C ARG A 9 -0.16 6.29 23.69
N ASN A 10 -0.29 7.51 24.22
CA ASN A 10 -0.63 8.68 23.41
C ASN A 10 0.55 9.10 22.51
N ASP A 11 1.78 8.79 22.89
CA ASP A 11 2.97 8.99 22.05
C ASP A 11 2.86 8.22 20.73
N LEU A 12 2.32 7.00 20.76
CA LEU A 12 2.13 6.16 19.58
C LEU A 12 1.13 6.78 18.59
N GLY A 13 -0.01 7.27 19.11
CA GLY A 13 -1.03 7.92 18.30
C GLY A 13 -0.55 9.23 17.68
N ARG A 14 0.22 10.04 18.43
CA ARG A 14 0.83 11.28 17.92
C ARG A 14 1.88 11.00 16.83
N ALA A 15 2.75 10.01 17.04
CA ALA A 15 3.78 9.66 16.06
C ALA A 15 3.17 9.09 14.76
N TYR A 16 2.15 8.24 14.88
CA TYR A 16 1.40 7.73 13.73
C TYR A 16 0.74 8.87 12.94
N LEU A 17 0.08 9.81 13.62
CA LEU A 17 -0.52 10.99 12.99
C LEU A 17 0.51 11.87 12.28
N ALA A 18 1.64 12.14 12.93
CA ALA A 18 2.71 12.95 12.34
C ALA A 18 3.36 12.28 11.12
N ALA A 19 3.43 10.94 11.09
CA ALA A 19 3.94 10.18 9.94
C ALA A 19 2.91 10.06 8.81
N SER A 20 1.62 9.99 9.13
CA SER A 20 0.53 9.75 8.18
C SER A 20 -0.06 11.03 7.58
N SER A 21 0.03 12.18 8.27
CA SER A 21 -0.45 13.48 7.77
C SER A 21 0.32 14.01 6.56
N HIS A 22 1.57 13.60 6.37
CA HIS A 22 2.35 13.97 5.18
C HIS A 22 1.96 13.23 3.90
N ALA A 23 1.19 12.14 3.99
CA ALA A 23 0.80 11.34 2.82
C ALA A 23 -0.46 11.86 2.10
N TYR A 24 -1.27 12.71 2.73
CA TYR A 24 -2.59 13.12 2.21
C TYR A 24 -2.74 14.61 1.90
N GLY A 25 -1.66 15.39 1.99
CA GLY A 25 -1.66 16.81 1.62
C GLY A 25 -2.76 17.63 2.29
N ASP A 26 -2.62 17.91 3.60
CA ASP A 26 -3.28 18.97 4.41
C ASP A 26 -4.79 19.29 4.25
N ALA A 27 -5.56 18.63 3.40
CA ALA A 27 -6.92 19.07 3.08
C ALA A 27 -7.92 18.74 4.19
N GLU A 28 -7.72 17.66 4.95
CA GLU A 28 -8.46 17.39 6.19
C GLU A 28 -7.52 16.76 7.22
N GLY A 29 -6.99 17.60 8.12
CA GLY A 29 -6.28 17.11 9.29
C GLY A 29 -7.17 16.17 10.11
N ALA A 30 -6.57 15.19 10.77
CA ALA A 30 -7.31 14.28 11.65
C ALA A 30 -8.16 15.08 12.66
N ASP A 31 -9.45 14.73 12.78
CA ASP A 31 -10.33 15.44 13.71
C ASP A 31 -9.81 15.38 15.15
N ALA A 32 -10.19 16.37 15.97
CA ALA A 32 -9.70 16.52 17.34
C ALA A 32 -9.94 15.28 18.23
N GLY A 33 -10.85 14.39 17.84
CA GLY A 33 -11.16 13.14 18.53
C GLY A 33 -10.37 11.92 18.04
N PHE A 34 -9.62 12.00 16.93
CA PHE A 34 -8.89 10.85 16.38
C PHE A 34 -7.84 10.32 17.38
N ALA A 35 -7.08 11.21 18.00
CA ALA A 35 -6.10 10.83 19.02
C ALA A 35 -6.76 10.12 20.21
N ALA A 36 -7.93 10.59 20.65
CA ALA A 36 -8.70 9.96 21.72
C ALA A 36 -9.22 8.58 21.30
N ARG A 37 -9.66 8.40 20.05
CA ARG A 37 -10.09 7.10 19.52
C ARG A 37 -8.93 6.11 19.38
N VAL A 38 -7.75 6.56 18.96
CA VAL A 38 -6.53 5.73 18.93
C VAL A 38 -6.08 5.36 20.35
N ALA A 39 -6.16 6.28 21.30
CA ALA A 39 -5.81 6.02 22.69
C ALA A 39 -6.75 5.02 23.38
N GLN A 40 -8.03 4.99 22.99
CA GLN A 40 -9.02 4.03 23.45
C GLN A 40 -8.98 2.70 22.69
N ALA A 41 -8.27 2.63 21.56
CA ALA A 41 -8.16 1.40 20.80
C ALA A 41 -7.25 0.42 21.54
N ASP A 42 -7.74 -0.81 21.73
CA ASP A 42 -6.90 -1.92 22.14
C ASP A 42 -5.90 -2.22 21.02
N ALA A 43 -4.68 -1.69 21.16
CA ALA A 43 -3.58 -2.02 20.28
C ALA A 43 -3.05 -3.41 20.66
N TYR A 44 -3.50 -4.43 19.93
CA TYR A 44 -2.85 -5.72 19.94
C TYR A 44 -1.52 -5.60 19.18
N PHE A 45 -0.42 -5.39 19.91
CA PHE A 45 0.90 -5.60 19.34
C PHE A 45 1.04 -7.08 19.01
N HIS A 46 0.97 -7.40 17.72
CA HIS A 46 1.33 -8.71 17.23
C HIS A 46 2.86 -8.76 17.12
N ALA A 47 3.52 -8.91 18.27
CA ALA A 47 4.84 -9.51 18.29
C ALA A 47 4.61 -11.02 18.29
N PHE A 48 4.57 -11.63 17.11
CA PHE A 48 4.83 -13.07 17.03
C PHE A 48 6.31 -13.26 17.34
N ASP A 49 6.62 -13.36 18.62
CA ASP A 49 7.83 -14.03 19.08
C ASP A 49 7.39 -15.18 19.97
N VAL A 50 6.64 -16.10 19.36
CA VAL A 50 6.48 -17.44 19.94
C VAL A 50 7.75 -18.16 19.55
N ALA A 51 8.67 -18.31 20.49
CA ALA A 51 9.85 -19.14 20.30
C ALA A 51 9.39 -20.49 19.69
N GLU A 52 9.98 -20.87 18.56
CA GLU A 52 9.69 -22.10 17.79
C GLU A 52 8.47 -22.10 16.86
N ARG A 53 7.75 -20.98 16.64
CA ARG A 53 6.72 -20.89 15.58
C ARG A 53 7.06 -19.79 14.58
N ASP A 54 7.45 -20.19 13.37
CA ASP A 54 7.62 -19.27 12.25
C ASP A 54 6.24 -18.97 11.62
N LEU A 55 6.05 -17.76 11.09
CA LEU A 55 4.88 -17.43 10.24
C LEU A 55 4.81 -18.36 9.02
N LEU A 56 5.96 -18.89 8.59
CA LEU A 56 6.09 -19.87 7.51
C LEU A 56 5.66 -21.29 7.91
N ASP A 57 5.49 -21.57 9.21
CA ASP A 57 4.92 -22.83 9.68
C ASP A 57 3.40 -22.77 9.47
N GLY A 58 2.95 -23.25 8.31
CA GLY A 58 1.65 -22.92 7.71
C GLY A 58 0.38 -23.15 8.54
N ASP A 59 0.43 -23.93 9.63
CA ASP A 59 -0.70 -24.11 10.54
C ASP A 59 -0.60 -23.30 11.85
N ALA A 60 0.54 -22.69 12.18
CA ALA A 60 0.74 -21.98 13.45
C ALA A 60 -0.28 -20.84 13.66
N SER A 61 -0.61 -20.11 12.60
CA SER A 61 -1.63 -19.06 12.63
C SER A 61 -3.06 -19.63 12.77
N ALA A 62 -3.34 -20.76 12.11
CA ALA A 62 -4.64 -21.42 12.23
C ALA A 62 -4.85 -21.98 13.65
N ASP A 63 -3.81 -22.57 14.24
CA ASP A 63 -3.83 -23.09 15.60
C ASP A 63 -4.01 -21.96 16.62
N ALA A 64 -3.27 -20.85 16.47
CA ALA A 64 -3.46 -19.68 17.32
C ALA A 64 -4.88 -19.11 17.24
N ILE A 65 -5.47 -19.09 16.03
CA ILE A 65 -6.87 -18.67 15.83
C ILE A 65 -7.83 -19.69 16.46
N ALA A 66 -7.54 -20.99 16.37
CA ALA A 66 -8.35 -22.04 16.99
C ALA A 66 -8.37 -21.89 18.52
N ASP A 67 -7.21 -21.64 19.12
CA ASP A 67 -7.08 -21.41 20.57
C ASP A 67 -7.79 -20.12 21.01
N PHE A 68 -7.70 -19.06 20.19
CA PHE A 68 -8.25 -17.74 20.52
C PHE A 68 -9.77 -17.61 20.30
N ALA A 69 -10.29 -18.13 19.19
CA ALA A 69 -11.67 -17.90 18.73
C ALA A 69 -12.41 -19.18 18.28
N GLY A 70 -11.77 -20.35 18.43
CA GLY A 70 -12.38 -21.64 18.18
C GLY A 70 -12.11 -22.22 16.78
N PRO A 71 -12.33 -23.53 16.60
CA PRO A 71 -11.95 -24.27 15.40
C PRO A 71 -12.66 -23.78 14.13
N ARG A 72 -13.87 -23.23 14.25
CA ARG A 72 -14.60 -22.66 13.13
C ARG A 72 -13.85 -21.47 12.49
N GLU A 73 -13.27 -20.61 13.32
CA GLU A 73 -12.56 -19.43 12.84
C GLU A 73 -11.21 -19.81 12.23
N ALA A 74 -10.57 -20.87 12.73
CA ALA A 74 -9.36 -21.45 12.13
C ALA A 74 -9.65 -22.02 10.73
N ASP A 75 -10.77 -22.73 10.56
CA ASP A 75 -11.23 -23.16 9.23
C ASP A 75 -11.56 -21.96 8.33
N GLY A 76 -12.13 -20.90 8.91
CA GLY A 76 -12.34 -19.62 8.24
C GLY A 76 -11.04 -19.02 7.72
N TYR A 77 -10.00 -18.99 8.55
CA TYR A 77 -8.67 -18.51 8.21
C TYR A 77 -8.03 -19.32 7.08
N ARG A 78 -8.07 -20.66 7.13
CA ARG A 78 -7.54 -21.51 6.05
C ARG A 78 -8.23 -21.23 4.71
N ARG A 79 -9.56 -21.09 4.70
CA ARG A 79 -10.32 -20.68 3.50
C ARG A 79 -9.94 -19.28 3.03
N PHE A 80 -9.71 -18.35 3.95
CA PHE A 80 -9.26 -16.99 3.65
C PHE A 80 -7.86 -16.98 3.00
N CYS A 81 -6.89 -17.74 3.53
CA CYS A 81 -5.54 -17.85 2.95
C CYS A 81 -5.57 -18.47 1.55
N ALA A 82 -6.31 -19.57 1.37
CA ALA A 82 -6.49 -20.17 0.04
C ALA A 82 -7.11 -19.19 -0.95
N ARG A 83 -8.04 -18.35 -0.48
CA ARG A 83 -8.69 -17.33 -1.29
C ARG A 83 -7.75 -16.18 -1.65
N SER A 84 -7.02 -15.62 -0.68
CA SER A 84 -6.10 -14.51 -0.91
C SER A 84 -4.98 -14.92 -1.88
N GLU A 85 -4.47 -16.15 -1.76
CA GLU A 85 -3.53 -16.74 -2.71
C GLU A 85 -4.14 -16.86 -4.11
N GLN A 86 -5.37 -17.35 -4.23
CA GLN A 86 -6.04 -17.44 -5.52
C GLN A 86 -6.19 -16.06 -6.19
N VAL A 87 -6.63 -15.05 -5.42
CA VAL A 87 -6.76 -13.67 -5.91
C VAL A 87 -5.39 -13.13 -6.34
N PHE A 88 -4.35 -13.34 -5.53
CA PHE A 88 -2.99 -12.95 -5.87
C PHE A 88 -2.53 -13.59 -7.18
N ARG A 89 -2.58 -14.92 -7.31
CA ARG A 89 -2.15 -15.63 -8.53
C ARG A 89 -2.91 -15.15 -9.78
N THR A 90 -4.19 -14.83 -9.63
CA THR A 90 -5.04 -14.33 -10.72
C THR A 90 -4.63 -12.91 -11.16
N LEU A 91 -4.17 -12.07 -10.22
CA LEU A 91 -3.82 -10.67 -10.47
C LEU A 91 -2.30 -10.43 -10.68
N ASP A 92 -1.44 -11.35 -10.27
CA ASP A 92 0.02 -11.22 -10.32
C ASP A 92 0.54 -10.98 -11.73
N ALA A 93 0.19 -11.86 -12.67
CA ALA A 93 0.61 -11.72 -14.06
C ALA A 93 -0.05 -10.52 -14.81
N PRO A 94 -1.39 -10.29 -14.75
CA PRO A 94 -2.02 -9.25 -15.55
C PRO A 94 -1.93 -7.84 -14.97
N PHE A 95 -1.87 -7.68 -13.64
CA PHE A 95 -1.95 -6.37 -12.99
C PHE A 95 -0.69 -5.98 -12.22
N ILE A 96 -0.05 -6.91 -11.49
CA ILE A 96 1.11 -6.57 -10.63
C ILE A 96 2.39 -6.50 -11.46
N ARG A 97 2.61 -7.46 -12.37
CA ARG A 97 3.78 -7.51 -13.26
C ARG A 97 3.52 -6.94 -14.66
N GLY A 98 2.26 -6.58 -14.95
CA GLY A 98 1.85 -6.06 -16.25
C GLY A 98 2.22 -4.59 -16.44
N ALA A 99 2.97 -4.28 -17.50
CA ALA A 99 3.42 -2.91 -17.78
C ALA A 99 2.29 -1.90 -18.10
N ARG A 100 1.08 -2.38 -18.45
CA ARG A 100 -0.11 -1.58 -18.76
C ARG A 100 -1.39 -2.35 -18.42
N PRO A 101 -1.92 -2.24 -17.19
CA PRO A 101 -3.18 -2.88 -16.86
C PRO A 101 -4.33 -2.17 -17.58
N GLY A 102 -4.95 -2.85 -18.55
CA GLY A 102 -6.10 -2.34 -19.30
C GLY A 102 -7.24 -3.36 -19.32
N PRO A 103 -8.52 -2.93 -19.21
CA PRO A 103 -9.67 -3.84 -19.20
C PRO A 103 -9.77 -4.72 -20.46
N VAL A 104 -9.22 -4.26 -21.60
CA VAL A 104 -9.19 -5.02 -22.87
C VAL A 104 -8.14 -6.14 -22.85
N ASP A 105 -6.99 -5.93 -22.21
CA ASP A 105 -5.92 -6.95 -22.13
C ASP A 105 -6.28 -8.04 -21.11
N LEU A 106 -6.99 -7.64 -20.04
CA LEU A 106 -7.62 -8.52 -19.08
C LEU A 106 -8.66 -9.45 -19.73
N ALA A 107 -9.55 -8.89 -20.56
CA ALA A 107 -10.58 -9.65 -21.27
C ALA A 107 -10.00 -10.55 -22.38
N ARG A 108 -8.97 -10.11 -23.11
CA ARG A 108 -8.33 -10.90 -24.17
C ARG A 108 -7.56 -12.11 -23.64
N ARG A 109 -6.90 -11.99 -22.48
CA ARG A 109 -6.04 -13.05 -21.94
C ARG A 109 -6.77 -14.01 -21.00
N ALA A 110 -7.85 -13.56 -20.38
CA ALA A 110 -8.78 -14.40 -19.61
C ALA A 110 -9.39 -15.54 -20.45
N GLY A 111 -9.56 -15.36 -21.76
CA GLY A 111 -10.29 -16.29 -22.60
C GLY A 111 -11.76 -16.45 -22.16
N LEU A 112 -12.48 -17.40 -22.76
CA LEU A 112 -13.88 -17.71 -22.40
C LEU A 112 -14.04 -18.22 -20.95
N SER A 113 -12.97 -18.71 -20.33
CA SER A 113 -12.94 -19.20 -18.94
C SER A 113 -12.69 -18.11 -17.89
N GLY A 114 -11.94 -17.06 -18.23
CA GLY A 114 -11.49 -16.08 -17.25
C GLY A 114 -12.51 -14.98 -16.93
N LEU A 115 -13.64 -14.88 -17.65
CA LEU A 115 -14.80 -14.14 -17.15
C LEU A 115 -15.27 -14.73 -15.82
N GLY A 116 -15.34 -16.07 -15.70
CA GLY A 116 -15.69 -16.74 -14.44
C GLY A 116 -14.70 -16.43 -13.31
N ASP A 117 -13.41 -16.35 -13.62
CA ASP A 117 -12.37 -16.00 -12.64
C ASP A 117 -12.43 -14.50 -12.26
N LEU A 118 -12.76 -13.61 -13.20
CA LEU A 118 -12.91 -12.19 -12.93
C LEU A 118 -14.17 -11.86 -12.12
N TRP A 119 -15.29 -12.55 -12.41
CA TRP A 119 -16.49 -12.48 -11.58
C TRP A 119 -16.26 -13.11 -10.20
N ARG A 120 -15.45 -14.17 -10.13
CA ARG A 120 -15.04 -14.77 -8.86
C ARG A 120 -14.28 -13.80 -7.99
N ILE A 121 -13.52 -12.84 -8.52
CA ILE A 121 -12.78 -11.82 -7.75
C ILE A 121 -13.71 -10.89 -6.94
N GLN A 122 -15.04 -11.00 -7.12
CA GLN A 122 -16.05 -10.19 -6.43
C GLN A 122 -15.74 -8.67 -6.49
N PRO A 123 -15.60 -8.09 -7.70
CA PRO A 123 -15.21 -6.69 -7.86
C PRO A 123 -16.20 -5.69 -7.22
N PHE A 124 -17.43 -6.13 -6.93
CA PHE A 124 -18.48 -5.32 -6.30
C PHE A 124 -18.67 -5.59 -4.80
N ALA A 125 -17.92 -6.54 -4.21
CA ALA A 125 -17.95 -6.77 -2.78
C ALA A 125 -16.90 -5.91 -2.08
N THR A 126 -17.29 -5.35 -0.94
CA THR A 126 -16.34 -4.65 -0.06
C THR A 126 -15.48 -5.66 0.68
N LEU A 127 -14.25 -5.28 1.05
CA LEU A 127 -13.38 -6.11 1.86
C LEU A 127 -14.07 -6.53 3.15
N TRP A 128 -14.74 -5.58 3.82
CA TRP A 128 -15.51 -5.89 5.02
C TRP A 128 -16.57 -6.96 4.75
N GLY A 129 -17.36 -6.82 3.69
CA GLY A 129 -18.39 -7.77 3.29
C GLY A 129 -17.82 -9.18 3.08
N ALA A 130 -16.78 -9.29 2.25
CA ALA A 130 -16.13 -10.56 1.94
C ALA A 130 -15.54 -11.25 3.19
N LEU A 131 -14.93 -10.49 4.11
CA LEU A 131 -14.39 -11.05 5.35
C LEU A 131 -15.44 -11.70 6.25
N GLY A 132 -16.71 -11.27 6.13
CA GLY A 132 -17.82 -11.85 6.90
C GLY A 132 -18.17 -13.29 6.52
N ASP A 133 -17.74 -13.76 5.35
CA ASP A 133 -17.91 -15.16 4.91
C ASP A 133 -16.86 -16.09 5.54
N TYR A 134 -15.74 -15.53 6.01
CA TYR A 134 -14.64 -16.26 6.63
C TYR A 134 -14.73 -16.21 8.16
N PHE A 135 -14.96 -15.02 8.72
CA PHE A 135 -14.86 -14.77 10.16
C PHE A 135 -16.20 -14.36 10.76
N ARG A 136 -16.66 -15.07 11.80
CA ARG A 136 -17.80 -14.63 12.63
C ARG A 136 -17.33 -13.81 13.82
N ASP A 137 -16.10 -14.03 14.29
CA ASP A 137 -15.53 -13.23 15.35
C ASP A 137 -15.23 -11.81 14.81
N PRO A 138 -15.85 -10.75 15.38
CA PRO A 138 -15.66 -9.39 14.89
C PRO A 138 -14.20 -8.91 15.01
N ARG A 139 -13.42 -9.47 15.95
CA ARG A 139 -12.01 -9.11 16.16
C ARG A 139 -11.12 -9.66 15.05
N LEU A 140 -11.37 -10.89 14.59
CA LEU A 140 -10.68 -11.46 13.44
C LEU A 140 -11.08 -10.76 12.14
N ARG A 141 -12.38 -10.47 11.97
CA ARG A 141 -12.84 -9.68 10.83
C ARG A 141 -12.15 -8.30 10.79
N GLN A 142 -12.00 -7.64 11.93
CA GLN A 142 -11.27 -6.37 12.05
C GLN A 142 -9.78 -6.52 11.75
N LEU A 143 -9.13 -7.56 12.29
CA LEU A 143 -7.71 -7.84 12.07
C LEU A 143 -7.40 -7.92 10.57
N PHE A 144 -8.19 -8.71 9.82
CA PHE A 144 -7.99 -8.87 8.38
C PHE A 144 -8.53 -7.70 7.55
N ALA A 145 -9.46 -6.91 8.09
CA ALA A 145 -9.91 -5.66 7.46
C ALA A 145 -8.81 -4.58 7.44
N ARG A 146 -7.76 -4.69 8.28
CA ARG A 146 -6.62 -3.76 8.27
C ARG A 146 -5.92 -3.73 6.90
N TYR A 147 -6.02 -4.77 6.07
CA TYR A 147 -5.39 -4.73 4.74
C TYR A 147 -5.91 -3.61 3.83
N ALA A 148 -7.08 -3.03 4.12
CA ALA A 148 -7.52 -1.81 3.43
C ALA A 148 -6.58 -0.60 3.67
N THR A 149 -5.90 -0.54 4.82
CA THR A 149 -5.04 0.60 5.17
C THR A 149 -3.72 0.62 4.39
N TYR A 150 -3.31 -0.51 3.78
CA TYR A 150 -2.12 -0.55 2.92
C TYR A 150 -2.25 0.34 1.69
N CYS A 151 -3.48 0.58 1.24
CA CYS A 151 -3.79 1.51 0.14
C CYS A 151 -4.52 2.77 0.65
N GLY A 152 -4.42 3.07 1.95
CA GLY A 152 -5.07 4.26 2.53
C GLY A 152 -6.60 4.23 2.49
N SER A 153 -7.21 3.04 2.32
CA SER A 153 -8.65 2.91 2.06
C SER A 153 -9.42 2.44 3.30
N SER A 154 -10.73 2.71 3.30
CA SER A 154 -11.67 2.16 4.28
C SER A 154 -12.06 0.72 3.89
N PRO A 155 -12.05 -0.28 4.79
CA PRO A 155 -12.47 -1.64 4.46
C PRO A 155 -13.96 -1.75 4.07
N TYR A 156 -14.76 -0.74 4.41
CA TYR A 156 -16.17 -0.65 4.03
C TYR A 156 -16.40 -0.16 2.60
N GLN A 157 -15.36 0.36 1.95
CA GLN A 157 -15.40 0.89 0.59
C GLN A 157 -14.41 0.18 -0.34
N ALA A 158 -13.30 -0.28 0.23
CA ALA A 158 -12.24 -0.97 -0.48
C ALA A 158 -12.76 -2.27 -1.10
N PRO A 159 -12.31 -2.62 -2.31
CA PRO A 159 -12.69 -3.86 -2.96
C PRO A 159 -12.13 -5.07 -2.19
N ALA A 160 -12.86 -6.17 -2.22
CA ALA A 160 -12.44 -7.44 -1.63
C ALA A 160 -11.08 -7.94 -2.15
N THR A 161 -10.66 -7.50 -3.33
CA THR A 161 -9.36 -7.83 -3.93
C THR A 161 -8.18 -7.50 -3.04
N LEU A 162 -8.28 -6.48 -2.17
CA LEU A 162 -7.20 -6.12 -1.23
C LEU A 162 -6.85 -7.23 -0.24
N MET A 163 -7.68 -8.28 -0.10
CA MET A 163 -7.30 -9.46 0.69
C MET A 163 -6.04 -10.15 0.17
N LEU A 164 -5.64 -9.93 -1.09
CA LEU A 164 -4.38 -10.44 -1.65
C LEU A 164 -3.16 -9.98 -0.86
N VAL A 165 -3.24 -8.83 -0.18
CA VAL A 165 -2.13 -8.30 0.64
C VAL A 165 -1.79 -9.28 1.76
N ALA A 166 -2.78 -10.01 2.28
CA ALA A 166 -2.55 -11.08 3.25
C ALA A 166 -1.61 -12.17 2.73
N HIS A 167 -1.77 -12.55 1.46
CA HIS A 167 -0.91 -13.54 0.83
C HIS A 167 0.50 -13.00 0.60
N VAL A 168 0.63 -11.73 0.17
CA VAL A 168 1.94 -11.10 -0.02
C VAL A 168 2.71 -11.02 1.31
N GLU A 169 2.03 -10.66 2.40
CA GLU A 169 2.63 -10.62 3.74
C GLU A 169 3.09 -12.02 4.21
N GLN A 170 2.29 -13.06 3.93
CA GLN A 170 2.65 -14.45 4.23
C GLN A 170 3.81 -14.98 3.37
N ALA A 171 3.97 -14.48 2.15
CA ALA A 171 5.08 -14.85 1.27
C ALA A 171 6.44 -14.30 1.75
N GLY A 172 6.43 -13.38 2.72
CA GLY A 172 7.61 -12.86 3.38
C GLY A 172 7.58 -11.35 3.52
N VAL A 173 8.19 -10.86 4.61
CA VAL A 173 8.43 -9.43 4.84
C VAL A 173 9.92 -9.23 5.04
N TRP A 174 10.54 -8.44 4.16
CA TRP A 174 11.96 -8.14 4.23
C TRP A 174 12.19 -6.83 4.99
N SER A 175 13.18 -6.83 5.87
CA SER A 175 13.71 -5.63 6.50
C SER A 175 15.09 -5.32 5.93
N ILE A 176 15.40 -4.03 5.82
CA ILE A 176 16.72 -3.56 5.38
C ILE A 176 17.46 -3.07 6.62
N ALA A 177 18.67 -3.58 6.84
CA ALA A 177 19.53 -3.10 7.92
C ALA A 177 19.80 -1.59 7.74
N GLY A 178 19.51 -0.79 8.77
CA GLY A 178 19.56 0.68 8.69
C GLY A 178 18.29 1.34 8.13
N GLY A 179 17.25 0.57 7.81
CA GLY A 179 15.94 1.07 7.40
C GLY A 179 15.78 1.30 5.89
N LEU A 180 14.56 1.64 5.47
CA LEU A 180 14.21 1.83 4.05
C LEU A 180 14.99 2.96 3.35
N SER A 181 15.52 3.93 4.09
CA SER A 181 16.37 4.99 3.53
C SER A 181 17.63 4.44 2.84
N GLN A 182 18.14 3.28 3.28
CA GLN A 182 19.29 2.64 2.66
C GLN A 182 19.00 2.18 1.23
N LEU A 183 17.76 1.78 0.93
CA LEU A 183 17.37 1.44 -0.43
C LEU A 183 17.40 2.67 -1.34
N ALA A 184 16.89 3.81 -0.85
CA ALA A 184 16.92 5.06 -1.59
C ALA A 184 18.37 5.54 -1.85
N ALA A 185 19.24 5.41 -0.85
CA ALA A 185 20.66 5.74 -0.98
C ALA A 185 21.35 4.84 -2.03
N ALA A 186 21.15 3.52 -1.97
CA ALA A 186 21.73 2.58 -2.93
C ALA A 186 21.27 2.85 -4.37
N ILE A 187 19.99 3.20 -4.57
CA ILE A 187 19.47 3.58 -5.89
C ILE A 187 20.11 4.90 -6.37
N ALA A 188 20.26 5.89 -5.48
CA ALA A 188 20.89 7.17 -5.81
C ALA A 188 22.37 7.03 -6.19
N GLU A 189 23.12 6.20 -5.45
CA GLU A 189 24.51 5.86 -5.74
C GLU A 189 24.63 5.19 -7.11
N LEU A 190 23.85 4.12 -7.34
CA LEU A 190 23.85 3.41 -8.62
C LEU A 190 23.46 4.33 -9.79
N ALA A 191 22.47 5.19 -9.61
CA ALA A 191 22.09 6.15 -10.65
C ALA A 191 23.26 7.10 -10.98
N SER A 192 23.96 7.59 -9.96
CA SER A 192 25.11 8.48 -10.12
C SER A 192 26.28 7.77 -10.81
N GLU A 193 26.57 6.52 -10.45
CA GLU A 193 27.57 5.66 -11.13
C GLU A 193 27.24 5.43 -12.61
N ARG A 194 25.94 5.44 -12.95
CA ARG A 194 25.46 5.35 -14.34
C ARG A 194 25.38 6.70 -15.06
N GLY A 195 25.87 7.77 -14.43
CA GLY A 195 25.98 9.11 -15.02
C GLY A 195 24.78 10.02 -14.78
N ALA A 196 23.82 9.63 -13.94
CA ALA A 196 22.73 10.52 -13.56
C ALA A 196 23.24 11.66 -12.66
N THR A 197 22.74 12.88 -12.88
CA THR A 197 22.98 14.01 -11.99
C THR A 197 21.79 14.19 -11.06
N LEU A 198 22.01 14.03 -9.75
CA LEU A 198 20.98 14.19 -8.73
C LEU A 198 21.02 15.62 -8.17
N ARG A 199 19.90 16.35 -8.27
CA ARG A 199 19.77 17.71 -7.76
C ARG A 199 18.66 17.80 -6.72
N THR A 200 19.04 17.85 -5.44
CA THR A 200 18.10 18.08 -4.34
C THR A 200 17.88 19.57 -4.11
N GLY A 201 16.73 19.96 -3.54
CA GLY A 201 16.37 21.37 -3.37
C GLY A 201 16.08 22.12 -4.67
N ALA A 202 16.07 21.42 -5.81
CA ALA A 202 15.79 21.96 -7.14
C ALA A 202 14.31 21.76 -7.48
N ARG A 203 13.43 22.57 -6.89
CA ARG A 203 11.98 22.48 -7.16
C ARG A 203 11.69 22.88 -8.60
N VAL A 204 11.09 21.98 -9.38
CA VAL A 204 10.56 22.29 -10.72
C VAL A 204 9.29 23.15 -10.56
N GLU A 205 9.27 24.29 -11.24
CA GLU A 205 8.13 25.21 -11.31
C GLU A 205 7.29 24.95 -12.58
N ARG A 206 7.94 24.60 -13.69
CA ARG A 206 7.25 24.44 -14.98
C ARG A 206 7.87 23.37 -15.87
N ILE A 207 7.04 22.62 -16.58
CA ILE A 207 7.46 21.82 -17.74
C ILE A 207 7.38 22.71 -18.97
N LEU A 208 8.47 22.80 -19.72
CA LEU A 208 8.58 23.65 -20.89
C LEU A 208 8.15 22.87 -22.14
N VAL A 209 7.29 23.49 -22.94
CA VAL A 209 6.80 22.94 -24.21
C VAL A 209 7.07 23.96 -25.32
N SER A 210 7.59 23.49 -26.45
CA SER A 210 7.85 24.28 -27.65
C SER A 210 7.43 23.50 -28.89
N GLY A 211 6.64 24.13 -29.77
CA GLY A 211 6.15 23.47 -30.98
C GLY A 211 5.28 22.23 -30.70
N GLY A 212 4.61 22.17 -29.55
CA GLY A 212 3.79 21.02 -29.13
C GLY A 212 4.58 19.84 -28.56
N ALA A 213 5.90 19.97 -28.36
CA ALA A 213 6.75 18.96 -27.76
C ALA A 213 7.44 19.47 -26.50
N VAL A 214 7.72 18.58 -25.54
CA VAL A 214 8.51 18.90 -24.35
C VAL A 214 9.90 19.37 -24.79
N SER A 215 10.38 20.44 -24.16
CA SER A 215 11.71 21.01 -24.40
C SER A 215 12.56 21.13 -23.14
N GLY A 216 12.03 20.78 -21.96
CA GLY A 216 12.76 20.81 -20.70
C GLY A 216 11.91 21.18 -19.49
N VAL A 217 12.56 21.66 -18.44
CA VAL A 217 11.92 22.15 -17.21
C VAL A 217 12.52 23.49 -16.77
N MET A 218 11.72 24.27 -16.06
CA MET A 218 12.16 25.49 -15.37
C MET A 218 12.05 25.25 -13.87
N LEU A 219 13.12 25.57 -13.15
CA LEU A 219 13.17 25.52 -11.70
C LEU A 219 12.65 26.82 -11.09
N VAL A 220 12.22 26.74 -9.83
CA VAL A 220 12.02 27.93 -9.01
C VAL A 220 13.33 28.72 -8.97
N GLY A 221 13.26 30.01 -9.29
CA GLY A 221 14.42 30.89 -9.47
C GLY A 221 14.80 31.12 -10.95
N GLY A 222 14.08 30.51 -11.89
CA GLY A 222 14.17 30.83 -13.31
C GLY A 222 15.24 30.07 -14.10
N GLU A 223 16.01 29.19 -13.45
CA GLU A 223 16.95 28.30 -14.14
C GLU A 223 16.18 27.35 -15.08
N ARG A 224 16.71 27.16 -16.29
CA ARG A 224 16.14 26.26 -17.29
C ARG A 224 17.06 25.08 -17.55
N ILE A 225 16.48 23.88 -17.55
CA ILE A 225 17.17 22.63 -17.88
C ILE A 225 16.52 22.09 -19.15
N ALA A 226 17.26 22.07 -20.25
CA ALA A 226 16.79 21.47 -21.50
C ALA A 226 16.72 19.95 -21.37
N ALA A 227 15.67 19.34 -21.92
CA ALA A 227 15.52 17.90 -21.98
C ALA A 227 14.62 17.50 -23.15
N ASP A 228 14.98 16.40 -23.82
CA ASP A 228 14.17 15.81 -24.89
C ASP A 228 12.95 15.05 -24.36
N ALA A 229 13.01 14.62 -23.09
CA ALA A 229 11.94 13.92 -22.40
C ALA A 229 11.90 14.32 -20.92
N VAL A 230 10.70 14.33 -20.34
CA VAL A 230 10.47 14.58 -18.91
C VAL A 230 9.62 13.45 -18.34
N VAL A 231 10.14 12.80 -17.30
CA VAL A 231 9.40 11.81 -16.51
C VAL A 231 9.02 12.44 -15.18
N MET A 232 7.71 12.57 -14.94
CA MET A 232 7.17 13.16 -13.73
C MET A 232 6.82 12.05 -12.73
N ASN A 233 7.54 12.01 -11.61
CA ASN A 233 7.32 11.09 -10.50
C ASN A 233 6.78 11.83 -9.26
N GLY A 234 5.89 12.81 -9.49
CA GLY A 234 5.15 13.51 -8.44
C GLY A 234 3.67 13.15 -8.49
N ASP A 235 2.86 13.86 -7.71
CA ASP A 235 1.41 13.67 -7.73
C ASP A 235 0.80 14.08 -9.08
N VAL A 236 0.11 13.15 -9.75
CA VAL A 236 -0.51 13.38 -11.07
C VAL A 236 -1.52 14.53 -11.06
N SER A 237 -2.18 14.79 -9.92
CA SER A 237 -3.11 15.91 -9.76
C SER A 237 -2.41 17.26 -9.96
N ALA A 238 -1.11 17.36 -9.69
CA ALA A 238 -0.34 18.59 -9.91
C ALA A 238 -0.28 18.97 -11.38
N LEU A 239 -0.25 17.98 -12.29
CA LEU A 239 -0.35 18.24 -13.74
C LEU A 239 -1.75 18.72 -14.11
N ALA A 240 -2.79 18.02 -13.64
CA ALA A 240 -4.18 18.36 -13.94
C ALA A 240 -4.59 19.74 -13.38
N ALA A 241 -4.00 20.16 -12.27
CA ALA A 241 -4.21 21.46 -11.64
C ALA A 241 -3.34 22.58 -12.24
N GLY A 242 -2.50 22.29 -13.25
CA GLY A 242 -1.63 23.29 -13.90
C GLY A 242 -0.49 23.79 -13.01
N LEU A 243 -0.15 23.09 -11.93
CA LEU A 243 0.90 23.48 -10.97
C LEU A 243 2.32 23.39 -11.54
N LEU A 244 2.46 22.79 -12.73
CA LEU A 244 3.71 22.70 -13.50
C LEU A 244 3.64 23.49 -14.81
N GLY A 245 2.82 24.54 -14.84
CA GLY A 245 2.61 25.42 -15.98
C GLY A 245 1.27 25.21 -16.67
N PRO A 246 0.76 26.26 -17.36
CA PRO A 246 -0.33 26.08 -18.30
C PRO A 246 0.16 25.26 -19.50
N GLU A 247 -0.73 24.44 -20.06
CA GLU A 247 -0.50 23.57 -21.23
C GLU A 247 0.32 24.23 -22.36
#